data_AF-A0A7X7BAQ6-F1
#
_entry.id   AF-A0A7X7BAQ6-F1
#
_cell.length_a   1.000
_cell.length_b   1.000
_cell.length_c   1.000
_cell.angle_alpha   90.00
_cell.angle_beta   90.00
_cell.angle_gamma   90.00
#
_symmetry.space_group_name_H-M   'P 1'
#
loop_
_entity.id
_entity.type
_entity.pdbx_description
1 polymer ?
#
loop_
_entity_poly.entity_id
_entity_poly.type
_entity_poly.pdbx_seq_one_letter_code
_entity_poly.pdbx_strand_id
1 'polypeptide(L)'
;YPSGTTATAPFSPGSKDHGDDKPGNAINGILSDRWLSQPIPNPLTIDTQTGITFDAYRWHTSTDAATPGRTPDAWSVEGSDDGVTWFTLDSRADVAFVGTGKPVGPYLLRPARFELPPEHWAATNATAATLAGVTAQYLRFTVHAVRNEVNTSDFGSSGFSFAELRLMTNGAPVLYPAETTVYAPGGSYNSLGTYPFPPERVVDNDVSGSSNNRWYSDVMINPLVVNMGRPVSFDAYGLYTSYNVANRDPVSWTLEISNNKSEWHVIDCRTNETITTDRAALAGPWALDIPAGQLATDVIPDASRTRIAAGATLLLAAGALETVGPLSGTGTVALAAGASLTINAFEEAVFEGTFTGDGALAVSNGVQALHGAALDGVTNLVLAAGGILTGDATHDGDLAVSFAGGAYRGSIDVTGALSVAGDAVYALPEDADLPYTLTLFTYASADSATRDALAAGAETLSVPDGYVATVRVTDHSATLSVSAPGLILLLR
;
A
#
# COMPACT_ATOMS: atom_id res chain seq x y z
N TYR A 1 16.09 14.25 -11.96
CA TYR A 1 16.46 14.97 -10.72
C TYR A 1 16.28 16.47 -10.92
N PRO A 2 15.89 17.23 -9.88
CA PRO A 2 15.86 18.70 -9.91
C PRO A 2 17.22 19.30 -10.30
N SER A 3 17.20 20.51 -10.86
CA SER A 3 18.43 21.23 -11.18
C SER A 3 19.27 21.45 -9.92
N GLY A 4 20.58 21.24 -10.02
CA GLY A 4 21.52 21.37 -8.89
C GLY A 4 21.64 20.13 -8.00
N THR A 5 20.90 19.05 -8.28
CA THR A 5 21.05 17.80 -7.53
C THR A 5 22.50 17.32 -7.55
N THR A 6 23.03 16.96 -6.39
CA THR A 6 24.39 16.42 -6.23
C THR A 6 24.33 15.00 -5.71
N ALA A 7 25.39 14.23 -5.97
CA ALA A 7 25.57 12.91 -5.38
C ALA A 7 26.98 12.79 -4.81
N THR A 8 27.08 12.27 -3.59
CA THR A 8 28.32 12.10 -2.85
C THR A 8 28.35 10.72 -2.20
N ALA A 9 29.54 10.25 -1.87
CA ALA A 9 29.73 9.04 -1.08
C ALA A 9 30.92 9.25 -0.13
N PRO A 10 30.92 8.69 1.09
CA PRO A 10 32.02 8.81 2.04
C PRO A 10 33.37 8.39 1.43
N PHE A 11 33.34 7.41 0.54
CA PHE A 11 34.51 6.97 -0.23
C PHE A 11 34.22 7.08 -1.72
N SER A 12 34.99 7.91 -2.44
CA SER A 12 35.03 7.89 -3.90
C SER A 12 36.23 7.07 -4.37
N PRO A 13 36.19 6.37 -5.52
CA PRO A 13 37.30 5.54 -5.96
C PRO A 13 38.57 6.38 -6.10
N GLY A 14 39.50 6.19 -5.15
CA GLY A 14 40.77 6.91 -5.08
C GLY A 14 41.87 6.28 -5.94
N SER A 15 41.57 5.28 -6.77
CA SER A 15 42.56 4.71 -7.67
C SER A 15 42.72 5.57 -8.92
N LYS A 16 43.98 5.87 -9.26
CA LYS A 16 44.43 6.64 -10.44
C LYS A 16 43.74 6.26 -11.76
N ASP A 17 43.21 5.04 -11.88
CA ASP A 17 42.66 4.48 -13.12
C ASP A 17 41.12 4.49 -13.21
N HIS A 18 40.41 4.92 -12.15
CA HIS A 18 38.93 4.94 -12.09
C HIS A 18 38.36 6.27 -11.57
N GLY A 19 39.12 7.37 -11.68
CA GLY A 19 38.68 8.69 -11.20
C GLY A 19 37.40 9.23 -11.88
N ASP A 20 37.08 8.69 -13.05
CA ASP A 20 35.86 9.05 -13.79
C ASP A 20 34.61 8.29 -13.30
N ASP A 21 34.74 7.19 -12.56
CA ASP A 21 33.64 6.35 -12.05
C ASP A 21 33.04 6.91 -10.73
N LYS A 22 32.69 8.20 -10.74
CA LYS A 22 32.29 9.00 -9.54
C LYS A 22 30.80 8.88 -9.18
N PRO A 23 30.40 9.20 -7.92
CA PRO A 23 29.01 9.14 -7.47
C PRO A 23 27.99 9.85 -8.38
N GLY A 24 28.35 11.01 -8.95
CA GLY A 24 27.48 11.78 -9.85
C GLY A 24 27.03 11.03 -11.11
N ASN A 25 27.74 9.99 -11.53
CA ASN A 25 27.36 9.19 -12.69
C ASN A 25 26.09 8.35 -12.42
N ALA A 26 25.80 8.02 -11.15
CA ALA A 26 24.59 7.28 -10.80
C ALA A 26 23.28 8.08 -11.01
N ILE A 27 23.37 9.40 -11.20
CA ILE A 27 22.19 10.29 -11.24
C ILE A 27 22.10 11.16 -12.51
N ASN A 28 23.02 11.01 -13.46
CA ASN A 28 23.12 11.88 -14.64
C ASN A 28 22.29 11.42 -15.85
N GLY A 29 21.70 10.22 -15.80
CA GLY A 29 20.91 9.62 -16.88
C GLY A 29 21.70 9.02 -18.04
N ILE A 30 23.03 8.96 -17.94
CA ILE A 30 23.93 8.39 -18.96
C ILE A 30 24.17 6.92 -18.60
N LEU A 31 23.70 5.99 -19.43
CA LEU A 31 23.85 4.56 -19.14
C LEU A 31 25.24 4.00 -19.45
N SER A 32 26.07 4.75 -20.17
CA SER A 32 27.42 4.32 -20.59
C SER A 32 28.51 4.62 -19.57
N ASP A 33 28.23 5.41 -18.53
CA ASP A 33 29.12 5.62 -17.40
C ASP A 33 28.61 4.89 -16.15
N ARG A 34 29.38 4.93 -15.06
CA ARG A 34 29.01 4.25 -13.81
C ARG A 34 29.58 4.95 -12.60
N TRP A 35 29.00 4.65 -11.45
CA TRP A 35 29.67 4.84 -10.17
C TRP A 35 30.29 3.52 -9.71
N LEU A 36 31.56 3.56 -9.27
CA LEU A 36 32.27 2.41 -8.72
C LEU A 36 32.65 2.67 -7.26
N SER A 37 32.22 1.79 -6.36
CA SER A 37 32.65 1.79 -4.97
C SER A 37 33.66 0.68 -4.69
N GLN A 38 34.68 0.97 -3.87
CA GLN A 38 35.62 -0.02 -3.35
C GLN A 38 35.19 -0.62 -1.99
N PRO A 39 34.80 0.19 -0.99
CA PRO A 39 34.24 -0.34 0.25
C PRO A 39 32.75 -0.69 0.07
N ILE A 40 32.31 -1.70 0.83
CA ILE A 40 30.91 -2.11 0.97
C ILE A 40 30.68 -2.34 2.48
N PRO A 41 29.73 -1.64 3.13
CA PRO A 41 28.84 -0.63 2.56
C PRO A 41 29.55 0.71 2.26
N ASN A 42 29.04 1.44 1.29
CA ASN A 42 29.43 2.82 0.98
C ASN A 42 28.17 3.56 0.47
N PRO A 43 27.48 4.33 1.32
CA PRO A 43 26.21 4.92 0.95
C PRO A 43 26.39 6.01 -0.11
N LEU A 44 25.48 6.03 -1.09
CA LEU A 44 25.32 7.12 -2.04
C LEU A 44 24.32 8.12 -1.48
N THR A 45 24.80 9.31 -1.10
CA THR A 45 23.94 10.40 -0.66
C THR A 45 23.60 11.28 -1.84
N ILE A 46 22.31 11.39 -2.18
CA ILE A 46 21.79 12.26 -3.22
C ILE A 46 21.10 13.44 -2.55
N ASP A 47 21.63 14.64 -2.75
CA ASP A 47 21.02 15.88 -2.26
C ASP A 47 20.30 16.58 -3.42
N THR A 48 18.98 16.57 -3.38
CA THR A 48 18.09 17.12 -4.41
C THR A 48 17.95 18.63 -4.35
N GLN A 49 18.56 19.31 -3.36
CA GLN A 49 18.50 20.76 -3.09
C GLN A 49 17.10 21.30 -2.74
N THR A 50 16.05 20.51 -2.96
CA THR A 50 14.66 20.79 -2.64
C THR A 50 13.99 19.48 -2.24
N GLY A 51 12.98 19.56 -1.37
CA GLY A 51 12.09 18.43 -1.11
C GLY A 51 11.48 17.93 -2.42
N ILE A 52 11.51 16.61 -2.61
CA ILE A 52 10.88 15.94 -3.75
C ILE A 52 9.96 14.84 -3.24
N THR A 53 8.93 14.52 -4.02
CA THR A 53 8.08 13.36 -3.79
C THR A 53 8.35 12.32 -4.88
N PHE A 54 8.51 11.07 -4.48
CA PHE A 54 8.70 9.92 -5.37
C PHE A 54 8.09 8.68 -4.73
N ASP A 55 7.64 7.73 -5.54
CA ASP A 55 6.93 6.52 -5.12
C ASP A 55 7.61 5.23 -5.60
N ALA A 56 8.70 5.37 -6.35
CA ALA A 56 9.49 4.26 -6.84
C ALA A 56 10.92 4.71 -7.15
N TYR A 57 11.83 3.75 -7.16
CA TYR A 57 13.17 3.94 -7.68
C TYR A 57 13.56 2.76 -8.56
N ARG A 58 14.50 3.00 -9.47
CA ARG A 58 15.17 1.96 -10.24
C ARG A 58 16.61 2.39 -10.46
N TRP A 59 17.48 1.42 -10.69
CA TRP A 59 18.86 1.67 -11.10
C TRP A 59 19.23 0.76 -12.25
N HIS A 60 20.39 0.96 -12.86
CA HIS A 60 20.86 0.14 -13.97
C HIS A 60 22.21 -0.47 -13.61
N THR A 61 22.42 -1.73 -14.00
CA THR A 61 23.75 -2.32 -13.97
C THR A 61 24.65 -1.63 -15.00
N SER A 62 25.96 -1.60 -14.76
CA SER A 62 26.94 -1.03 -15.70
C SER A 62 26.82 -1.69 -17.09
N THR A 63 26.92 -0.91 -18.16
CA THR A 63 26.98 -1.43 -19.54
C THR A 63 28.36 -1.92 -19.96
N ASP A 64 29.41 -1.56 -19.21
CA ASP A 64 30.81 -1.87 -19.51
C ASP A 64 31.25 -3.18 -18.84
N ALA A 65 31.08 -3.29 -17.52
CA ALA A 65 31.49 -4.47 -16.76
C ALA A 65 30.59 -4.68 -15.54
N ALA A 66 29.47 -5.40 -15.73
CA ALA A 66 28.63 -5.86 -14.63
C ALA A 66 28.84 -7.37 -14.39
N THR A 67 29.07 -7.73 -13.13
CA THR A 67 29.19 -9.12 -12.67
C THR A 67 28.43 -9.27 -11.36
N PRO A 68 27.97 -10.48 -10.98
CA PRO A 68 27.33 -10.70 -9.67
C PRO A 68 28.16 -10.13 -8.50
N GLY A 69 29.48 -10.33 -8.48
CA GLY A 69 30.34 -9.84 -7.40
C GLY A 69 30.60 -8.32 -7.34
N ARG A 70 29.99 -7.52 -8.22
CA ARG A 70 30.11 -6.04 -8.24
C ARG A 70 28.76 -5.33 -8.36
N THR A 71 27.68 -6.09 -8.47
CA THR A 71 26.33 -5.58 -8.65
C THR A 71 25.63 -5.71 -7.31
N PRO A 72 25.06 -4.64 -6.74
CA PRO A 72 24.31 -4.74 -5.51
C PRO A 72 23.22 -5.81 -5.61
N ASP A 73 23.21 -6.74 -4.66
CA ASP A 73 22.17 -7.74 -4.43
C ASP A 73 21.40 -7.47 -3.13
N ALA A 74 21.93 -6.61 -2.25
CA ALA A 74 21.24 -6.09 -1.08
C ALA A 74 21.56 -4.60 -0.86
N TRP A 75 20.56 -3.83 -0.43
CA TRP A 75 20.70 -2.40 -0.10
C TRP A 75 19.49 -1.90 0.71
N SER A 76 19.67 -0.75 1.36
CA SER A 76 18.58 0.07 1.88
C SER A 76 18.48 1.37 1.09
N VAL A 77 17.27 1.92 0.98
CA VAL A 77 17.01 3.30 0.53
C VAL A 77 16.51 4.07 1.73
N GLU A 78 17.09 5.24 1.99
CA GLU A 78 16.76 6.08 3.14
C GLU A 78 16.44 7.51 2.70
N GLY A 79 15.61 8.21 3.46
CA GLY A 79 15.22 9.60 3.23
C GLY A 79 15.50 10.48 4.45
N SER A 80 15.80 11.75 4.19
CA SER A 80 16.07 12.77 5.21
C SER A 80 15.73 14.15 4.68
N ASP A 81 15.12 14.99 5.52
CA ASP A 81 14.86 16.41 5.24
C ASP A 81 15.94 17.35 5.82
N ASP A 82 16.78 16.86 6.73
CA ASP A 82 17.79 17.65 7.45
C ASP A 82 19.25 17.21 7.17
N GLY A 83 19.44 16.11 6.44
CA GLY A 83 20.74 15.50 6.16
C GLY A 83 21.41 14.84 7.37
N VAL A 84 20.75 14.79 8.52
CA VAL A 84 21.29 14.27 9.79
C VAL A 84 20.48 13.07 10.27
N THR A 85 19.16 13.20 10.30
CA THR A 85 18.21 12.17 10.70
C THR A 85 17.72 11.44 9.46
N TRP A 86 17.99 10.14 9.38
CA TRP A 86 17.65 9.30 8.23
C TRP A 86 16.62 8.25 8.62
N PHE A 87 15.68 8.02 7.72
CA PHE A 87 14.64 6.99 7.86
C PHE A 87 14.73 6.01 6.70
N THR A 88 14.73 4.72 7.00
CA THR A 88 14.67 3.68 5.98
C THR A 88 13.32 3.69 5.27
N LEU A 89 13.34 3.90 3.95
CA LEU A 89 12.18 3.91 3.06
C LEU A 89 11.94 2.55 2.39
N ASP A 90 13.01 1.83 2.06
CA ASP A 90 12.95 0.48 1.48
C ASP A 90 14.20 -0.32 1.87
N SER A 91 14.09 -1.64 1.86
CA SER A 91 15.21 -2.56 2.08
C SER A 91 15.06 -3.77 1.16
N ARG A 92 16.12 -4.07 0.42
CA ARG A 92 16.20 -5.20 -0.50
C ARG A 92 17.32 -6.12 -0.08
N ALA A 93 17.04 -7.41 -0.17
CA ALA A 93 18.01 -8.48 0.00
C ALA A 93 17.83 -9.50 -1.13
N ASP A 94 18.91 -10.21 -1.45
CA ASP A 94 18.93 -11.32 -2.40
C ASP A 94 18.37 -10.97 -3.80
N VAL A 95 18.55 -9.72 -4.26
CA VAL A 95 18.10 -9.30 -5.58
C VAL A 95 18.93 -9.98 -6.68
N ALA A 96 18.21 -10.55 -7.65
CA ALA A 96 18.81 -11.26 -8.77
C ALA A 96 19.69 -10.37 -9.67
N PHE A 97 20.85 -10.92 -10.08
CA PHE A 97 21.68 -10.30 -11.11
C PHE A 97 21.00 -10.39 -12.49
N VAL A 98 20.70 -9.23 -13.07
CA VAL A 98 19.94 -9.12 -14.33
C VAL A 98 20.81 -9.07 -15.59
N GLY A 99 22.14 -9.08 -15.46
CA GLY A 99 23.07 -8.92 -16.59
C GLY A 99 23.56 -7.48 -16.78
N THR A 100 24.32 -7.25 -17.86
CA THR A 100 24.98 -5.97 -18.17
C THR A 100 24.03 -4.94 -18.81
N GLY A 101 24.05 -3.70 -18.34
CA GLY A 101 23.23 -2.59 -18.86
C GLY A 101 21.72 -2.72 -18.60
N LYS A 102 21.29 -3.63 -17.72
CA LYS A 102 19.89 -3.94 -17.50
C LYS A 102 19.31 -3.15 -16.33
N PRO A 103 18.05 -2.73 -16.40
CA PRO A 103 17.38 -2.09 -15.27
C PRO A 103 17.20 -3.11 -14.13
N VAL A 104 17.29 -2.60 -12.91
CA VAL A 104 17.03 -3.30 -11.65
C VAL A 104 15.91 -2.52 -10.96
N GLY A 105 14.76 -3.17 -10.78
CA GLY A 105 13.48 -2.52 -10.45
C GLY A 105 12.55 -2.34 -11.67
N PRO A 106 11.53 -1.46 -11.60
CA PRO A 106 11.30 -0.49 -10.52
C PRO A 106 10.96 -1.17 -9.19
N TYR A 107 11.59 -0.67 -8.13
CA TYR A 107 11.19 -0.92 -6.76
C TYR A 107 10.25 0.19 -6.37
N LEU A 108 8.99 -0.16 -6.32
CA LEU A 108 8.00 0.74 -5.77
C LEU A 108 8.27 0.85 -4.26
N LEU A 109 8.28 2.08 -3.75
CA LEU A 109 8.24 2.38 -2.32
C LEU A 109 6.84 2.20 -1.74
N ARG A 110 5.88 1.81 -2.59
CA ARG A 110 4.45 1.64 -2.33
C ARG A 110 3.91 0.46 -3.14
N PRO A 111 2.76 -0.14 -2.80
CA PRO A 111 1.93 -0.82 -3.80
C PRO A 111 1.65 0.17 -4.95
N ALA A 112 1.60 -0.30 -6.20
CA ALA A 112 1.42 0.61 -7.34
C ALA A 112 0.19 1.52 -7.14
N ARG A 113 0.33 2.81 -7.47
CA ARG A 113 -0.82 3.74 -7.50
C ARG A 113 -1.85 3.21 -8.49
N PHE A 114 -2.92 2.63 -7.99
CA PHE A 114 -4.01 2.12 -8.80
C PHE A 114 -5.06 3.23 -8.97
N GLU A 115 -4.75 4.26 -9.76
CA GLU A 115 -5.80 5.19 -10.19
C GLU A 115 -6.62 4.49 -11.28
N LEU A 116 -7.81 4.03 -10.90
CA LEU A 116 -8.68 3.28 -11.79
C LEU A 116 -10.02 4.00 -11.98
N PRO A 117 -10.34 4.48 -13.20
CA PRO A 117 -11.61 5.12 -13.51
C PRO A 117 -12.83 4.22 -13.22
N PRO A 118 -14.00 4.79 -12.84
CA PRO A 118 -15.21 4.03 -12.52
C PRO A 118 -15.68 3.04 -13.58
N GLU A 119 -15.40 3.28 -14.87
CA GLU A 119 -15.74 2.33 -15.94
C GLU A 119 -15.01 0.98 -15.84
N HIS A 120 -13.97 0.90 -15.03
CA HIS A 120 -13.22 -0.32 -14.78
C HIS A 120 -13.64 -1.01 -13.48
N TRP A 121 -14.63 -0.49 -12.74
CA TRP A 121 -15.08 -1.09 -11.48
C TRP A 121 -16.12 -2.16 -11.78
N ALA A 122 -15.86 -3.41 -11.36
CA ALA A 122 -16.86 -4.47 -11.43
C ALA A 122 -17.73 -4.52 -10.17
N ALA A 123 -17.14 -4.25 -9.00
CA ALA A 123 -17.83 -4.15 -7.71
C ALA A 123 -16.98 -3.36 -6.70
N THR A 124 -17.63 -2.73 -5.70
CA THR A 124 -16.96 -1.99 -4.61
C THR A 124 -17.28 -2.61 -3.25
N ASN A 125 -16.31 -2.65 -2.35
CA ASN A 125 -16.52 -3.06 -0.97
C ASN A 125 -16.67 -1.84 -0.06
N ALA A 126 -17.91 -1.52 0.31
CA ALA A 126 -18.22 -0.40 1.19
C ALA A 126 -17.59 -0.49 2.60
N THR A 127 -17.19 -1.69 3.03
CA THR A 127 -16.55 -1.90 4.34
C THR A 127 -15.02 -1.79 4.31
N ALA A 128 -14.40 -1.85 3.12
CA ALA A 128 -12.94 -1.90 2.98
C ALA A 128 -12.36 -0.81 2.06
N ALA A 129 -13.19 0.04 1.44
CA ALA A 129 -12.77 1.08 0.49
C ALA A 129 -11.95 0.57 -0.72
N THR A 130 -12.01 -0.74 -1.03
CA THR A 130 -11.35 -1.38 -2.16
C THR A 130 -12.35 -1.87 -3.21
N LEU A 131 -11.90 -2.01 -4.46
CA LEU A 131 -12.61 -2.70 -5.53
C LEU A 131 -12.66 -4.19 -5.19
N ALA A 132 -13.87 -4.74 -5.17
CA ALA A 132 -14.08 -6.18 -5.07
C ALA A 132 -13.88 -6.89 -6.43
N GLY A 133 -13.47 -6.15 -7.47
CA GLY A 133 -13.11 -6.67 -8.78
C GLY A 133 -13.02 -5.55 -9.82
N VAL A 134 -12.25 -5.80 -10.88
CA VAL A 134 -12.09 -4.91 -12.02
C VAL A 134 -12.78 -5.47 -13.26
N THR A 135 -13.03 -4.63 -14.26
CA THR A 135 -13.48 -5.03 -15.59
C THR A 135 -12.69 -4.32 -16.69
N ALA A 136 -12.26 -5.07 -17.70
CA ALA A 136 -11.50 -4.52 -18.83
C ALA A 136 -11.58 -5.39 -20.08
N GLN A 137 -11.43 -4.79 -21.25
CA GLN A 137 -11.27 -5.53 -22.52
C GLN A 137 -9.82 -5.90 -22.82
N TYR A 138 -8.88 -5.04 -22.45
CA TYR A 138 -7.47 -5.23 -22.71
C TYR A 138 -6.70 -5.45 -21.42
N LEU A 139 -5.72 -6.34 -21.47
CA LEU A 139 -4.80 -6.62 -20.38
C LEU A 139 -3.37 -6.49 -20.92
N ARG A 140 -2.47 -5.93 -20.10
CA ARG A 140 -1.05 -5.84 -20.41
C ARG A 140 -0.21 -6.38 -19.26
N PHE A 141 0.66 -7.35 -19.57
CA PHE A 141 1.51 -8.01 -18.59
C PHE A 141 2.97 -7.86 -18.99
N THR A 142 3.76 -7.20 -18.13
CA THR A 142 5.17 -6.87 -18.41
C THR A 142 6.06 -7.56 -17.39
N VAL A 143 6.92 -8.48 -17.85
CA VAL A 143 7.91 -9.16 -16.98
C VAL A 143 9.14 -8.29 -16.79
N HIS A 144 9.53 -8.08 -15.53
CA HIS A 144 10.70 -7.30 -15.13
C HIS A 144 11.87 -8.18 -14.69
N ALA A 145 11.60 -9.34 -14.08
CA ALA A 145 12.65 -10.27 -13.62
C ALA A 145 12.18 -11.74 -13.65
N VAL A 146 13.16 -12.66 -13.70
CA VAL A 146 12.96 -14.12 -13.65
C VAL A 146 13.79 -14.76 -12.54
N ARG A 147 13.44 -15.99 -12.14
CA ARG A 147 14.10 -16.74 -11.07
C ARG A 147 15.59 -17.01 -11.37
N ASN A 148 16.49 -16.51 -10.53
CA ASN A 148 17.93 -16.69 -10.72
C ASN A 148 18.46 -17.95 -10.00
N GLU A 149 18.43 -19.08 -10.70
CA GLU A 149 19.22 -20.26 -10.31
C GLU A 149 20.35 -20.48 -11.34
N VAL A 150 21.57 -20.78 -10.88
CA VAL A 150 22.70 -21.07 -11.77
C VAL A 150 22.62 -22.55 -12.16
N ASN A 151 21.92 -22.86 -13.26
CA ASN A 151 21.91 -24.21 -13.83
C ASN A 151 21.94 -24.15 -15.37
N THR A 152 22.71 -25.04 -15.99
CA THR A 152 22.90 -25.17 -17.44
C THR A 152 21.82 -26.00 -18.14
N SER A 153 20.77 -26.46 -17.44
CA SER A 153 19.67 -27.21 -18.06
C SER A 153 18.80 -26.30 -18.95
N ASP A 154 18.70 -26.64 -20.24
CA ASP A 154 17.78 -26.04 -21.23
C ASP A 154 17.78 -24.49 -21.23
N PHE A 155 18.95 -23.86 -21.24
CA PHE A 155 19.10 -22.41 -21.35
C PHE A 155 18.39 -21.63 -20.22
N GLY A 156 18.57 -22.02 -18.96
CA GLY A 156 17.88 -21.41 -17.81
C GLY A 156 18.00 -19.89 -17.66
N SER A 157 19.02 -19.26 -18.27
CA SER A 157 19.24 -17.80 -18.21
C SER A 157 18.95 -17.07 -19.54
N SER A 158 18.16 -17.65 -20.45
CA SER A 158 17.94 -17.13 -21.80
C SER A 158 16.63 -16.38 -22.03
N GLY A 159 15.89 -16.04 -20.96
CA GLY A 159 14.63 -15.30 -21.05
C GLY A 159 13.61 -15.73 -19.99
N PHE A 160 12.32 -15.55 -20.28
CA PHE A 160 11.22 -15.93 -19.39
C PHE A 160 10.25 -16.91 -20.06
N SER A 161 9.59 -17.75 -19.27
CA SER A 161 8.58 -18.68 -19.76
C SER A 161 7.55 -19.04 -18.70
N PHE A 162 6.28 -19.08 -19.11
CA PHE A 162 5.16 -19.55 -18.31
C PHE A 162 4.08 -20.11 -19.24
N ALA A 163 3.16 -20.90 -18.67
CA ALA A 163 2.16 -21.67 -19.41
C ALA A 163 0.84 -20.90 -19.58
N GLU A 164 0.35 -20.23 -18.54
CA GLU A 164 -0.96 -19.55 -18.56
C GLU A 164 -0.97 -18.35 -17.61
N LEU A 165 -1.53 -17.22 -18.02
CA LEU A 165 -1.92 -16.12 -17.14
C LEU A 165 -3.40 -16.29 -16.77
N ARG A 166 -3.68 -16.89 -15.62
CA ARG A 166 -5.05 -17.25 -15.21
C ARG A 166 -5.73 -16.08 -14.52
N LEU A 167 -6.87 -15.62 -15.02
CA LEU A 167 -7.76 -14.69 -14.32
C LEU A 167 -8.72 -15.46 -13.40
N MET A 168 -9.16 -14.84 -12.31
CA MET A 168 -10.02 -15.46 -11.29
C MET A 168 -11.08 -14.51 -10.74
N THR A 169 -12.17 -15.10 -10.23
CA THR A 169 -13.21 -14.41 -9.46
C THR A 169 -13.63 -15.29 -8.29
N ASN A 170 -13.55 -14.78 -7.07
CA ASN A 170 -13.83 -15.50 -5.82
C ASN A 170 -13.11 -16.87 -5.77
N GLY A 171 -11.85 -16.90 -6.22
CA GLY A 171 -11.02 -18.10 -6.29
C GLY A 171 -11.36 -19.08 -7.43
N ALA A 172 -12.39 -18.84 -8.23
CA ALA A 172 -12.74 -19.66 -9.40
C ALA A 172 -12.07 -19.11 -10.68
N PRO A 173 -11.70 -19.97 -11.65
CA PRO A 173 -11.08 -19.52 -12.89
C PRO A 173 -12.05 -18.76 -13.80
N VAL A 174 -11.60 -17.63 -14.35
CA VAL A 174 -12.25 -16.90 -15.45
C VAL A 174 -11.54 -17.30 -16.74
N LEU A 175 -12.30 -17.86 -17.69
CA LEU A 175 -11.76 -18.33 -18.96
C LEU A 175 -11.70 -17.19 -19.97
N TYR A 176 -10.60 -17.11 -20.73
CA TYR A 176 -10.47 -16.18 -21.83
C TYR A 176 -11.52 -16.47 -22.93
N PRO A 177 -12.18 -15.43 -23.48
CA PRO A 177 -13.11 -15.59 -24.60
C PRO A 177 -12.41 -16.17 -25.85
N ALA A 178 -13.17 -16.86 -26.70
CA ALA A 178 -12.62 -17.52 -27.91
C ALA A 178 -12.07 -16.52 -28.93
N GLU A 179 -12.55 -15.28 -28.90
CA GLU A 179 -12.09 -14.15 -29.72
C GLU A 179 -10.83 -13.46 -29.18
N THR A 180 -10.24 -13.98 -28.10
CA THR A 180 -9.04 -13.40 -27.50
C THR A 180 -7.89 -13.39 -28.49
N THR A 181 -7.26 -12.23 -28.64
CA THR A 181 -6.06 -12.04 -29.48
C THR A 181 -4.92 -11.49 -28.65
N VAL A 182 -3.70 -11.81 -29.05
CA VAL A 182 -2.50 -11.49 -28.28
C VAL A 182 -1.48 -10.82 -29.16
N TYR A 183 -0.73 -9.89 -28.58
CA TYR A 183 0.42 -9.27 -29.20
C TYR A 183 1.52 -9.10 -28.17
N ALA A 184 2.71 -9.61 -28.46
CA ALA A 184 3.91 -9.34 -27.68
C ALA A 184 5.02 -8.87 -28.63
N PRO A 185 5.58 -7.66 -28.45
CA PRO A 185 6.75 -7.23 -29.22
C PRO A 185 7.91 -8.21 -29.04
N GLY A 186 8.56 -8.63 -30.13
CA GLY A 186 9.58 -9.68 -30.10
C GLY A 186 9.04 -11.11 -30.23
N GLY A 187 7.74 -11.32 -30.01
CA GLY A 187 7.04 -12.57 -30.28
C GLY A 187 7.53 -13.74 -29.42
N SER A 188 7.90 -14.83 -30.08
CA SER A 188 8.32 -16.10 -29.47
C SER A 188 9.77 -16.36 -29.78
N TYR A 189 10.48 -16.93 -28.80
CA TYR A 189 11.69 -17.67 -29.09
C TYR A 189 11.34 -18.82 -30.06
N ASN A 190 12.08 -18.89 -31.17
CA ASN A 190 11.92 -19.92 -32.21
C ASN A 190 10.58 -19.89 -32.99
N SER A 191 10.10 -18.69 -33.35
CA SER A 191 8.85 -18.49 -34.11
C SER A 191 8.76 -19.21 -35.47
N LEU A 192 9.89 -19.63 -36.05
CA LEU A 192 9.98 -20.35 -37.32
C LEU A 192 10.37 -21.83 -37.16
N GLY A 193 10.47 -22.34 -35.94
CA GLY A 193 10.91 -23.71 -35.65
C GLY A 193 9.79 -24.74 -35.51
N THR A 194 10.18 -25.99 -35.28
CA THR A 194 9.26 -27.15 -35.11
C THR A 194 8.39 -27.07 -33.85
N TYR A 195 8.78 -26.24 -32.87
CA TYR A 195 8.06 -26.03 -31.62
C TYR A 195 7.90 -24.53 -31.37
N PRO A 196 6.89 -23.87 -31.95
CA PRO A 196 6.60 -22.49 -31.62
C PRO A 196 6.09 -22.42 -30.18
N PHE A 197 6.63 -21.48 -29.39
CA PHE A 197 6.21 -21.20 -28.01
C PHE A 197 5.56 -19.81 -27.95
N PRO A 198 4.42 -19.58 -28.62
CA PRO A 198 3.98 -18.23 -28.91
C PRO A 198 3.14 -17.62 -27.79
N PRO A 199 2.98 -16.28 -27.78
CA PRO A 199 2.31 -15.58 -26.68
C PRO A 199 0.84 -15.98 -26.51
N GLU A 200 0.19 -16.55 -27.52
CA GLU A 200 -1.18 -17.06 -27.43
C GLU A 200 -1.31 -18.19 -26.40
N ARG A 201 -0.22 -18.92 -26.13
CA ARG A 201 -0.22 -20.03 -25.16
C ARG A 201 -0.59 -19.61 -23.76
N VAL A 202 -0.29 -18.37 -23.38
CA VAL A 202 -0.53 -17.92 -22.00
C VAL A 202 -1.95 -17.40 -21.77
N VAL A 203 -2.82 -17.47 -22.77
CA VAL A 203 -4.24 -17.10 -22.67
C VAL A 203 -5.16 -18.03 -23.46
N ASP A 204 -4.69 -19.24 -23.79
CA ASP A 204 -5.48 -20.23 -24.56
C ASP A 204 -6.35 -21.13 -23.65
N ASN A 205 -6.32 -20.89 -22.35
CA ASN A 205 -6.96 -21.67 -21.29
C ASN A 205 -6.36 -23.06 -21.06
N ASP A 206 -5.29 -23.46 -21.75
CA ASP A 206 -4.62 -24.76 -21.56
C ASP A 206 -3.70 -24.70 -20.33
N VAL A 207 -3.98 -25.54 -19.33
CA VAL A 207 -3.13 -25.69 -18.13
C VAL A 207 -2.42 -27.04 -18.10
N SER A 208 -2.39 -27.74 -19.23
CA SER A 208 -1.72 -29.03 -19.33
C SER A 208 -0.21 -28.87 -19.21
N GLY A 209 0.44 -29.86 -18.61
CA GLY A 209 1.91 -29.94 -18.54
C GLY A 209 2.57 -30.38 -19.84
N SER A 210 2.01 -30.03 -21.00
CA SER A 210 2.61 -30.36 -22.29
C SER A 210 3.87 -29.52 -22.55
N SER A 211 4.90 -30.13 -23.13
CA SER A 211 6.17 -29.44 -23.45
C SER A 211 6.05 -28.24 -24.39
N ASN A 212 4.95 -28.15 -25.16
CA ASN A 212 4.64 -27.03 -26.05
C ASN A 212 3.64 -26.02 -25.46
N ASN A 213 3.08 -26.28 -24.27
CA ASN A 213 2.12 -25.40 -23.62
C ASN A 213 2.85 -24.34 -22.80
N ARG A 214 3.45 -23.38 -23.49
CA ARG A 214 4.17 -22.25 -22.90
C ARG A 214 4.39 -21.14 -23.90
N TRP A 215 4.41 -19.92 -23.42
CA TRP A 215 5.13 -18.85 -24.08
C TRP A 215 6.58 -18.86 -23.60
N TYR A 216 7.52 -18.76 -24.53
CA TYR A 216 8.93 -18.50 -24.23
C TYR A 216 9.38 -17.28 -25.04
N SER A 217 9.89 -16.26 -24.36
CA SER A 217 10.51 -15.08 -24.94
C SER A 217 11.93 -14.90 -24.40
N ASP A 218 12.88 -14.61 -25.28
CA ASP A 218 14.25 -14.18 -24.96
C ASP A 218 14.38 -12.66 -24.81
N VAL A 219 13.30 -11.92 -25.07
CA VAL A 219 13.25 -10.46 -24.94
C VAL A 219 12.53 -10.09 -23.64
N MET A 220 13.32 -9.70 -22.64
CA MET A 220 12.82 -9.09 -21.40
C MET A 220 12.27 -7.68 -21.67
N ILE A 221 11.25 -7.25 -20.91
CA ILE A 221 10.66 -5.88 -20.89
C ILE A 221 9.58 -5.60 -21.97
N ASN A 222 9.33 -6.51 -22.92
CA ASN A 222 8.24 -6.31 -23.87
C ASN A 222 6.89 -6.79 -23.29
N PRO A 223 5.85 -5.94 -23.29
CA PRO A 223 4.55 -6.31 -22.74
C PRO A 223 3.83 -7.36 -23.59
N LEU A 224 3.27 -8.38 -22.93
CA LEU A 224 2.15 -9.13 -23.46
C LEU A 224 0.92 -8.23 -23.48
N VAL A 225 0.32 -7.99 -24.63
CA VAL A 225 -0.93 -7.24 -24.78
C VAL A 225 -2.02 -8.21 -25.23
N VAL A 226 -3.01 -8.41 -24.38
CA VAL A 226 -4.16 -9.28 -24.61
C VAL A 226 -5.36 -8.39 -24.93
N ASN A 227 -6.08 -8.71 -26.00
CA ASN A 227 -7.39 -8.17 -26.30
C ASN A 227 -8.40 -9.30 -26.18
N MET A 228 -9.21 -9.27 -25.12
CA MET A 228 -10.21 -10.30 -24.84
C MET A 228 -11.46 -10.19 -25.73
N GLY A 229 -11.50 -9.19 -26.64
CA GLY A 229 -12.60 -8.94 -27.57
C GLY A 229 -13.85 -8.32 -26.94
N ARG A 230 -13.96 -8.40 -25.61
CA ARG A 230 -15.01 -7.80 -24.78
C ARG A 230 -14.49 -7.52 -23.36
N PRO A 231 -15.15 -6.66 -22.58
CA PRO A 231 -14.87 -6.54 -21.16
C PRO A 231 -15.03 -7.85 -20.41
N VAL A 232 -14.04 -8.20 -19.60
CA VAL A 232 -14.00 -9.37 -18.71
C VAL A 232 -13.72 -8.88 -17.30
N SER A 233 -14.46 -9.42 -16.32
CA SER A 233 -14.30 -9.06 -14.91
C SER A 233 -13.52 -10.11 -14.13
N PHE A 234 -12.68 -9.67 -13.19
CA PHE A 234 -11.86 -10.53 -12.33
C PHE A 234 -11.43 -9.78 -11.05
N ASP A 235 -11.09 -10.53 -10.00
CA ASP A 235 -10.62 -10.01 -8.69
C ASP A 235 -9.24 -10.54 -8.30
N ALA A 236 -8.68 -11.47 -9.07
CA ALA A 236 -7.39 -12.06 -8.84
C ALA A 236 -6.80 -12.61 -10.15
N TYR A 237 -5.50 -12.90 -10.12
CA TYR A 237 -4.83 -13.63 -11.20
C TYR A 237 -3.74 -14.55 -10.66
N GLY A 238 -3.22 -15.41 -11.53
CA GLY A 238 -2.09 -16.28 -11.24
C GLY A 238 -1.32 -16.65 -12.51
N LEU A 239 -0.16 -17.28 -12.33
CA LEU A 239 0.69 -17.76 -13.43
C LEU A 239 0.83 -19.27 -13.32
N TYR A 240 0.54 -20.02 -14.38
CA TYR A 240 0.97 -21.42 -14.45
C TYR A 240 2.43 -21.48 -14.87
N THR A 241 3.25 -22.18 -14.09
CA THR A 241 4.66 -22.39 -14.40
C THR A 241 4.84 -23.22 -15.66
N SER A 242 5.91 -22.96 -16.41
CA SER A 242 6.23 -23.74 -17.61
C SER A 242 6.55 -25.21 -17.27
N TYR A 243 6.48 -26.11 -18.26
CA TYR A 243 6.68 -27.55 -18.07
C TYR A 243 8.08 -27.96 -17.55
N ASN A 244 9.17 -27.23 -17.86
CA ASN A 244 10.51 -27.83 -17.77
C ASN A 244 11.60 -27.07 -17.01
N VAL A 245 11.56 -25.73 -16.86
CA VAL A 245 12.67 -24.98 -16.25
C VAL A 245 12.13 -23.87 -15.34
N ALA A 246 12.49 -23.93 -14.06
CA ALA A 246 12.07 -22.97 -13.03
C ALA A 246 12.78 -21.61 -13.13
N ASN A 247 14.00 -21.59 -13.68
CA ASN A 247 14.84 -20.39 -13.81
C ASN A 247 14.23 -19.31 -14.74
N ARG A 248 13.25 -19.70 -15.56
CA ARG A 248 12.55 -18.78 -16.48
C ARG A 248 11.22 -18.29 -15.93
N ASP A 249 10.82 -18.74 -14.74
CA ASP A 249 9.59 -18.29 -14.13
C ASP A 249 9.68 -16.78 -13.85
N PRO A 250 8.69 -15.98 -14.27
CA PRO A 250 8.59 -14.57 -13.87
C PRO A 250 8.52 -14.46 -12.35
N VAL A 251 9.38 -13.64 -11.75
CA VAL A 251 9.36 -13.33 -10.31
C VAL A 251 9.06 -11.86 -10.04
N SER A 252 9.02 -11.02 -11.08
CA SER A 252 8.61 -9.62 -10.96
C SER A 252 7.94 -9.15 -12.23
N TRP A 253 6.83 -8.44 -12.10
CA TRP A 253 6.02 -7.99 -13.23
C TRP A 253 5.10 -6.82 -12.87
N THR A 254 4.53 -6.21 -13.90
CA THR A 254 3.40 -5.27 -13.80
C THR A 254 2.22 -5.80 -14.60
N LEU A 255 1.02 -5.70 -14.02
CA LEU A 255 -0.25 -5.99 -14.66
C LEU A 255 -1.04 -4.69 -14.85
N GLU A 256 -1.54 -4.47 -16.05
CA GLU A 256 -2.25 -3.25 -16.44
C GLU A 256 -3.51 -3.59 -17.25
N ILE A 257 -4.50 -2.71 -17.22
CA ILE A 257 -5.75 -2.86 -17.98
C ILE A 257 -6.09 -1.62 -18.80
N SER A 258 -6.94 -1.81 -19.82
CA SER A 258 -7.46 -0.75 -20.68
C SER A 258 -8.79 -1.14 -21.32
N ASN A 259 -9.62 -0.16 -21.67
CA ASN A 259 -10.80 -0.33 -22.53
C ASN A 259 -10.63 0.28 -23.93
N ASN A 260 -9.60 1.08 -24.17
CA ASN A 260 -9.38 1.80 -25.44
C ASN A 260 -8.03 1.50 -26.11
N LYS A 261 -7.17 0.68 -25.47
CA LYS A 261 -5.83 0.30 -25.93
C LYS A 261 -4.80 1.45 -25.97
N SER A 262 -5.19 2.70 -25.71
CA SER A 262 -4.32 3.87 -25.67
C SER A 262 -3.97 4.29 -24.25
N GLU A 263 -4.94 4.28 -23.35
CA GLU A 263 -4.79 4.61 -21.94
C GLU A 263 -4.71 3.32 -21.14
N TRP A 264 -3.72 3.22 -20.27
CA TRP A 264 -3.41 2.01 -19.52
C TRP A 264 -3.31 2.34 -18.05
N HIS A 265 -3.95 1.51 -17.22
CA HIS A 265 -3.95 1.65 -15.78
C HIS A 265 -3.26 0.44 -15.17
N VAL A 266 -2.25 0.67 -14.33
CA VAL A 266 -1.66 -0.39 -13.51
C VAL A 266 -2.72 -0.88 -12.53
N ILE A 267 -2.81 -2.19 -12.33
CA ILE A 267 -3.73 -2.85 -11.38
C ILE A 267 -3.04 -3.88 -10.49
N ASP A 268 -1.81 -4.29 -10.82
CA ASP A 268 -0.93 -4.95 -9.87
C ASP A 268 0.55 -4.73 -10.25
N CYS A 269 1.43 -4.76 -9.25
CA CYS A 269 2.87 -4.80 -9.45
C CYS A 269 3.52 -5.70 -8.39
N ARG A 270 4.28 -6.68 -8.87
CA ARG A 270 4.85 -7.75 -8.06
C ARG A 270 6.36 -7.75 -8.20
N THR A 271 7.08 -7.91 -7.09
CA THR A 271 8.55 -7.88 -7.05
C THR A 271 9.07 -9.02 -6.19
N ASN A 272 10.06 -9.76 -6.69
CA ASN A 272 10.67 -10.93 -6.03
C ASN A 272 9.66 -11.93 -5.45
N GLU A 273 8.58 -12.20 -6.19
CA GLU A 273 7.57 -13.16 -5.77
C GLU A 273 8.16 -14.57 -5.64
N THR A 274 7.75 -15.27 -4.59
CA THR A 274 8.10 -16.68 -4.41
C THR A 274 7.21 -17.53 -5.31
N ILE A 275 7.80 -18.05 -6.37
CA ILE A 275 7.09 -18.92 -7.33
C ILE A 275 7.36 -20.39 -6.98
N THR A 276 6.33 -21.24 -7.06
CA THR A 276 6.50 -22.69 -6.87
C THR A 276 7.51 -23.28 -7.84
N THR A 277 8.31 -24.26 -7.40
CA THR A 277 9.21 -25.03 -8.28
C THR A 277 8.48 -26.16 -9.01
N ASP A 278 7.26 -26.48 -8.60
CA ASP A 278 6.41 -27.43 -9.34
C ASP A 278 6.15 -26.89 -10.75
N ARG A 279 6.08 -27.79 -11.72
CA ARG A 279 5.92 -27.47 -13.14
C ARG A 279 4.48 -27.71 -13.57
N ALA A 280 3.98 -26.89 -14.50
CA ALA A 280 2.57 -26.86 -14.87
C ALA A 280 1.65 -26.66 -13.65
N ALA A 281 2.13 -25.85 -12.70
CA ALA A 281 1.46 -25.59 -11.43
C ALA A 281 1.12 -24.11 -11.32
N LEU A 282 -0.01 -23.80 -10.66
CA LEU A 282 -0.42 -22.43 -10.41
C LEU A 282 0.49 -21.80 -9.35
N ALA A 283 1.09 -20.66 -9.69
CA ALA A 283 1.65 -19.69 -8.77
C ALA A 283 0.66 -18.55 -8.54
N GLY A 284 0.54 -18.10 -7.29
CA GLY A 284 -0.59 -17.31 -6.80
C GLY A 284 -1.67 -18.21 -6.16
N PRO A 285 -2.96 -17.79 -6.16
CA PRO A 285 -3.48 -16.58 -6.77
C PRO A 285 -3.11 -15.32 -5.99
N TRP A 286 -2.89 -14.24 -6.72
CA TRP A 286 -2.72 -12.90 -6.18
C TRP A 286 -4.04 -12.14 -6.32
N ALA A 287 -4.67 -11.85 -5.18
CA ALA A 287 -5.84 -10.98 -5.14
C ALA A 287 -5.44 -9.56 -5.53
N LEU A 288 -6.32 -8.89 -6.28
CA LEU A 288 -6.21 -7.46 -6.56
C LEU A 288 -6.60 -6.69 -5.30
N ASP A 289 -5.75 -5.77 -4.91
CA ASP A 289 -5.97 -4.89 -3.77
C ASP A 289 -5.93 -3.44 -4.26
N ILE A 290 -7.03 -3.04 -4.92
CA ILE A 290 -7.16 -1.75 -5.61
C ILE A 290 -8.16 -0.88 -4.84
N PRO A 291 -7.80 0.34 -4.42
CA PRO A 291 -8.77 1.27 -3.84
C PRO A 291 -9.93 1.59 -4.81
N ALA A 292 -11.17 1.68 -4.31
CA ALA A 292 -12.37 1.92 -5.13
C ALA A 292 -12.47 3.38 -5.61
N GLY A 293 -11.61 3.76 -6.57
CA GLY A 293 -11.42 5.05 -7.23
C GLY A 293 -11.97 6.32 -6.57
N GLN A 294 -11.71 6.40 -5.28
CA GLN A 294 -11.45 7.63 -4.55
C GLN A 294 -9.96 7.91 -4.74
N LEU A 295 -9.57 9.18 -4.95
CA LEU A 295 -8.19 9.56 -5.21
C LEU A 295 -7.34 9.10 -4.02
N ALA A 296 -6.72 7.92 -4.10
CA ALA A 296 -5.72 7.51 -3.14
C ALA A 296 -4.56 8.49 -3.33
N THR A 297 -4.66 9.60 -2.60
CA THR A 297 -3.64 10.61 -2.50
C THR A 297 -2.70 10.12 -1.42
N ASP A 298 -2.35 8.81 -1.45
CA ASP A 298 -1.25 8.17 -0.75
C ASP A 298 0.00 8.91 -1.19
N VAL A 299 0.19 10.10 -0.63
CA VAL A 299 1.28 11.03 -0.92
C VAL A 299 2.23 10.96 0.25
N ILE A 300 1.73 10.72 1.45
CA ILE A 300 2.48 10.48 2.66
C ILE A 300 2.42 8.97 2.96
N PRO A 301 3.56 8.25 2.97
CA PRO A 301 3.53 6.81 3.27
C PRO A 301 2.86 6.51 4.61
N ASP A 302 2.09 5.44 4.70
CA ASP A 302 1.36 4.98 5.92
C ASP A 302 2.25 4.76 7.15
N ALA A 303 3.56 4.54 6.94
CA ALA A 303 4.56 4.40 8.00
C ALA A 303 5.22 5.73 8.40
N SER A 304 4.84 6.84 7.77
CA SER A 304 5.44 8.15 8.00
C SER A 304 4.74 8.87 9.14
N ARG A 305 5.52 9.16 10.18
CA ARG A 305 5.11 10.10 11.22
C ARG A 305 4.76 11.43 10.58
N THR A 306 3.52 11.85 10.73
CA THR A 306 3.00 13.05 10.06
C THR A 306 2.85 14.16 11.07
N ARG A 307 3.64 15.22 10.94
CA ARG A 307 3.55 16.39 11.80
C ARG A 307 3.06 17.59 11.01
N ILE A 308 1.90 18.12 11.36
CA ILE A 308 1.35 19.35 10.77
C ILE A 308 1.74 20.54 11.65
N ALA A 309 2.68 21.35 11.17
CA ALA A 309 3.14 22.52 11.88
C ALA A 309 2.03 23.58 12.05
N ALA A 310 2.15 24.44 13.06
CA ALA A 310 1.27 25.58 13.24
C ALA A 310 1.20 26.43 11.96
N GLY A 311 -0.02 26.74 11.50
CA GLY A 311 -0.26 27.50 10.27
C GLY A 311 -0.08 26.71 8.97
N ALA A 312 0.32 25.44 9.03
CA ALA A 312 0.32 24.54 7.87
C ALA A 312 -1.03 23.81 7.75
N THR A 313 -1.35 23.39 6.53
CA THR A 313 -2.56 22.62 6.22
C THR A 313 -2.22 21.36 5.45
N LEU A 314 -2.65 20.21 5.94
CA LEU A 314 -2.77 18.97 5.17
C LEU A 314 -4.16 18.97 4.52
N LEU A 315 -4.23 19.13 3.20
CA LEU A 315 -5.48 19.17 2.46
C LEU A 315 -5.70 17.86 1.70
N LEU A 316 -6.78 17.17 2.01
CA LEU A 316 -7.30 16.08 1.20
C LEU A 316 -8.40 16.63 0.29
N ALA A 317 -8.19 16.47 -1.02
CA ALA A 317 -9.15 16.89 -2.03
C ALA A 317 -10.44 16.07 -1.98
N ALA A 318 -11.48 16.51 -2.70
CA ALA A 318 -12.78 15.84 -2.68
C ALA A 318 -12.63 14.39 -3.14
N GLY A 319 -13.17 13.45 -2.35
CA GLY A 319 -13.03 12.02 -2.60
C GLY A 319 -11.61 11.49 -2.45
N ALA A 320 -10.69 12.19 -1.79
CA ALA A 320 -9.34 11.70 -1.56
C ALA A 320 -9.28 10.75 -0.35
N LEU A 321 -8.59 9.63 -0.50
CA LEU A 321 -8.19 8.77 0.60
C LEU A 321 -6.72 9.01 0.87
N GLU A 322 -6.39 9.20 2.15
CA GLU A 322 -5.01 9.23 2.60
C GLU A 322 -4.88 8.39 3.85
N THR A 323 -3.79 7.61 3.94
CA THR A 323 -3.38 6.99 5.18
C THR A 323 -2.05 7.60 5.59
N VAL A 324 -2.01 8.18 6.78
CA VAL A 324 -0.77 8.68 7.37
C VAL A 324 -0.37 7.79 8.52
N GLY A 325 0.91 7.82 8.89
CA GLY A 325 1.34 7.31 10.19
C GLY A 325 0.81 8.18 11.34
N PRO A 326 1.36 8.04 12.56
CA PRO A 326 0.94 8.80 13.72
C PRO A 326 0.89 10.31 13.42
N LEU A 327 -0.23 10.94 13.75
CA LEU A 327 -0.50 12.34 13.43
C LEU A 327 -0.18 13.22 14.65
N SER A 328 0.58 14.28 14.43
CA SER A 328 0.94 15.23 15.48
C SER A 328 0.99 16.69 15.03
N GLY A 329 1.06 17.60 16.00
CA GLY A 329 1.18 19.03 15.77
C GLY A 329 -0.13 19.79 16.00
N THR A 330 -0.14 21.06 15.58
CA THR A 330 -1.16 22.06 15.93
C THR A 330 -1.73 22.77 14.68
N GLY A 331 -1.44 22.23 13.50
CA GLY A 331 -1.92 22.79 12.23
C GLY A 331 -3.34 22.34 11.89
N THR A 332 -3.68 22.42 10.60
CA THR A 332 -5.02 22.09 10.11
C THR A 332 -5.01 20.85 9.22
N VAL A 333 -5.97 19.95 9.41
CA VAL A 333 -6.35 18.93 8.42
C VAL A 333 -7.63 19.42 7.74
N ALA A 334 -7.60 19.58 6.42
CA ALA A 334 -8.77 19.97 5.65
C ALA A 334 -9.24 18.77 4.82
N LEU A 335 -10.45 18.29 5.11
CA LEU A 335 -11.08 17.13 4.47
C LEU A 335 -12.21 17.63 3.57
N ALA A 336 -11.99 17.69 2.26
CA ALA A 336 -13.08 18.03 1.34
C ALA A 336 -14.15 16.92 1.29
N ALA A 337 -15.30 17.22 0.67
CA ALA A 337 -16.43 16.31 0.58
C ALA A 337 -16.03 14.90 0.13
N GLY A 338 -16.38 13.89 0.94
CA GLY A 338 -16.10 12.48 0.66
C GLY A 338 -14.63 12.08 0.77
N ALA A 339 -13.75 12.96 1.25
CA ALA A 339 -12.39 12.61 1.61
C ALA A 339 -12.38 11.76 2.88
N SER A 340 -11.38 10.88 3.03
CA SER A 340 -11.16 10.12 4.26
C SER A 340 -9.67 10.11 4.59
N LEU A 341 -9.34 10.53 5.81
CA LEU A 341 -8.00 10.36 6.37
C LEU A 341 -8.00 9.17 7.32
N THR A 342 -7.13 8.20 7.10
CA THR A 342 -6.82 7.15 8.07
C THR A 342 -5.50 7.47 8.78
N ILE A 343 -5.48 7.33 10.09
CA ILE A 343 -4.26 7.42 10.90
C ILE A 343 -3.88 6.00 11.30
N ASN A 344 -2.80 5.50 10.71
CA ASN A 344 -2.12 4.27 11.10
C ASN A 344 -1.23 4.56 12.31
N ALA A 345 -1.81 4.51 13.50
CA ALA A 345 -1.22 4.98 14.75
C ALA A 345 -0.24 3.97 15.38
N PHE A 346 0.65 3.37 14.58
CA PHE A 346 1.60 2.32 15.01
C PHE A 346 2.52 2.69 16.18
N GLU A 347 2.53 3.96 16.59
CA GLU A 347 3.02 4.47 17.86
C GLU A 347 2.12 5.61 18.36
N GLU A 348 2.19 5.92 19.65
CA GLU A 348 1.37 6.98 20.24
C GLU A 348 1.81 8.38 19.75
N ALA A 349 0.85 9.16 19.27
CA ALA A 349 1.03 10.57 18.92
C ALA A 349 -0.12 11.44 19.41
N VAL A 350 0.15 12.73 19.61
CA VAL A 350 -0.81 13.74 20.08
C VAL A 350 -1.02 14.78 18.99
N PHE A 351 -2.27 14.99 18.60
CA PHE A 351 -2.70 16.07 17.71
C PHE A 351 -3.54 17.09 18.48
N GLU A 352 -3.13 18.35 18.41
CA GLU A 352 -3.72 19.51 19.11
C GLU A 352 -4.31 20.53 18.10
N GLY A 353 -4.46 20.11 16.84
CA GLY A 353 -4.88 20.98 15.75
C GLY A 353 -6.39 20.95 15.48
N THR A 354 -6.74 21.30 14.24
CA THR A 354 -8.14 21.38 13.82
C THR A 354 -8.37 20.56 12.55
N PHE A 355 -9.47 19.82 12.50
CA PHE A 355 -10.05 19.25 11.30
C PHE A 355 -11.14 20.17 10.77
N THR A 356 -11.24 20.31 9.45
CA THR A 356 -12.24 21.15 8.78
C THR A 356 -12.79 20.46 7.54
N GLY A 357 -13.98 20.86 7.08
CA GLY A 357 -14.58 20.39 5.84
C GLY A 357 -15.78 19.45 6.02
N ASP A 358 -15.83 18.35 5.25
CA ASP A 358 -16.94 17.38 5.24
C ASP A 358 -16.43 15.99 4.81
N GLY A 359 -15.54 15.42 5.63
CA GLY A 359 -14.90 14.13 5.35
C GLY A 359 -14.89 13.19 6.54
N ALA A 360 -14.26 12.03 6.37
CA ALA A 360 -14.12 11.01 7.38
C ALA A 360 -12.71 10.99 8.00
N LEU A 361 -12.65 10.61 9.27
CA LEU A 361 -11.42 10.36 10.00
C LEU A 361 -11.46 8.93 10.53
N ALA A 362 -10.41 8.14 10.28
CA ALA A 362 -10.26 6.80 10.81
C ALA A 362 -8.97 6.69 11.65
N VAL A 363 -8.99 5.86 12.69
CA VAL A 363 -7.80 5.51 13.48
C VAL A 363 -7.64 4.00 13.50
N SER A 364 -6.44 3.50 13.20
CA SER A 364 -6.09 2.07 13.17
C SER A 364 -4.74 1.80 13.83
N ASN A 365 -4.49 0.53 14.16
CA ASN A 365 -3.17 -0.03 14.51
C ASN A 365 -2.37 0.68 15.62
N GLY A 366 -3.03 1.28 16.62
CA GLY A 366 -2.40 1.80 17.83
C GLY A 366 -3.10 3.03 18.38
N VAL A 367 -2.41 3.87 19.15
CA VAL A 367 -3.03 4.95 19.93
C VAL A 367 -2.87 6.30 19.24
N GLN A 368 -3.98 6.97 18.93
CA GLN A 368 -3.96 8.38 18.55
C GLN A 368 -4.66 9.21 19.63
N ALA A 369 -3.95 10.19 20.17
CA ALA A 369 -4.50 11.15 21.12
C ALA A 369 -4.90 12.45 20.41
N LEU A 370 -6.06 12.97 20.78
CA LEU A 370 -6.50 14.34 20.50
C LEU A 370 -6.40 15.15 21.79
N HIS A 371 -5.92 16.38 21.74
CA HIS A 371 -5.89 17.22 22.93
C HIS A 371 -6.34 18.64 22.59
N GLY A 372 -7.50 19.05 23.12
CA GLY A 372 -8.16 20.29 22.72
C GLY A 372 -8.42 20.40 21.22
N ALA A 373 -8.43 19.29 20.48
CA ALA A 373 -8.58 19.31 19.03
C ALA A 373 -10.02 19.67 18.64
N ALA A 374 -10.20 20.37 17.53
CA ALA A 374 -11.52 20.62 16.96
C ALA A 374 -11.75 19.72 15.75
N LEU A 375 -12.86 19.00 15.71
CA LEU A 375 -13.22 18.05 14.66
C LEU A 375 -14.20 18.63 13.63
N ASP A 376 -14.29 19.96 13.51
CA ASP A 376 -15.33 20.78 12.81
C ASP A 376 -15.40 20.60 11.27
N GLY A 377 -15.54 19.35 10.84
CA GLY A 377 -15.62 18.91 9.45
C GLY A 377 -15.43 17.41 9.26
N VAL A 378 -15.30 16.67 10.37
CA VAL A 378 -15.37 15.22 10.39
C VAL A 378 -16.84 14.81 10.51
N THR A 379 -17.43 14.30 9.44
CA THR A 379 -18.81 13.80 9.49
C THR A 379 -18.90 12.34 9.94
N ASN A 380 -17.82 11.58 9.77
CA ASN A 380 -17.73 10.21 10.23
C ASN A 380 -16.37 9.93 10.88
N LEU A 381 -16.40 9.53 12.15
CA LEU A 381 -15.24 9.07 12.91
C LEU A 381 -15.26 7.54 12.99
N VAL A 382 -14.23 6.88 12.46
CA VAL A 382 -14.14 5.42 12.39
C VAL A 382 -13.03 4.91 13.31
N LEU A 383 -13.42 4.08 14.27
CA LEU A 383 -12.49 3.37 15.16
C LEU A 383 -12.24 1.98 14.55
N ALA A 384 -11.22 1.89 13.70
CA ALA A 384 -10.88 0.69 12.95
C ALA A 384 -10.06 -0.30 13.80
N ALA A 385 -10.01 -1.55 13.34
CA ALA A 385 -9.33 -2.65 14.02
C ALA A 385 -7.92 -2.27 14.55
N GLY A 386 -7.69 -2.54 15.83
CA GLY A 386 -6.42 -2.25 16.50
C GLY A 386 -6.17 -0.76 16.81
N GLY A 387 -7.01 0.16 16.34
CA GLY A 387 -6.94 1.58 16.66
C GLY A 387 -7.56 1.92 18.01
N ILE A 388 -6.98 2.89 18.71
CA ILE A 388 -7.49 3.47 19.95
C ILE A 388 -7.45 4.99 19.84
N LEU A 389 -8.62 5.63 19.91
CA LEU A 389 -8.71 7.09 20.00
C LEU A 389 -8.83 7.52 21.47
N THR A 390 -8.01 8.49 21.89
CA THR A 390 -7.99 9.01 23.27
C THR A 390 -7.92 10.53 23.34
N GLY A 391 -7.98 11.07 24.56
CA GLY A 391 -7.86 12.49 24.87
C GLY A 391 -9.19 13.25 24.72
N ASP A 392 -9.13 14.53 24.38
CA ASP A 392 -10.27 15.45 24.38
C ASP A 392 -10.38 16.26 23.08
N ALA A 393 -11.62 16.44 22.60
CA ALA A 393 -11.92 17.21 21.41
C ALA A 393 -13.33 17.83 21.43
N THR A 394 -13.56 18.80 20.54
CA THR A 394 -14.89 19.39 20.28
C THR A 394 -15.32 19.09 18.86
N HIS A 395 -16.63 19.06 18.59
CA HIS A 395 -17.19 18.92 17.26
C HIS A 395 -18.44 19.78 17.10
N ASP A 396 -18.41 20.72 16.13
CA ASP A 396 -19.59 21.49 15.76
C ASP A 396 -20.47 20.74 14.73
N GLY A 397 -21.73 20.52 15.09
CA GLY A 397 -22.73 19.85 14.26
C GLY A 397 -22.93 18.38 14.58
N ASP A 398 -23.51 17.64 13.63
CA ASP A 398 -23.82 16.23 13.77
C ASP A 398 -22.56 15.38 13.58
N LEU A 399 -22.44 14.29 14.34
CA LEU A 399 -21.31 13.35 14.27
C LEU A 399 -21.79 11.90 14.17
N ALA A 400 -21.28 11.17 13.18
CA ALA A 400 -21.33 9.72 13.17
C ALA A 400 -20.03 9.12 13.74
N VAL A 401 -20.17 8.11 14.61
CA VAL A 401 -19.05 7.34 15.15
C VAL A 401 -19.28 5.87 14.86
N SER A 402 -18.32 5.22 14.19
CA SER A 402 -18.39 3.82 13.79
C SER A 402 -17.32 3.01 14.52
N PHE A 403 -17.73 2.02 15.30
CA PHE A 403 -16.83 1.03 15.92
C PHE A 403 -16.64 -0.15 14.98
N ALA A 404 -15.50 -0.19 14.30
CA ALA A 404 -15.10 -1.20 13.31
C ALA A 404 -13.91 -2.04 13.83
N GLY A 405 -13.98 -2.45 15.10
CA GLY A 405 -12.96 -3.25 15.78
C GLY A 405 -11.90 -2.42 16.53
N GLY A 406 -11.99 -1.09 16.52
CA GLY A 406 -11.17 -0.19 17.35
C GLY A 406 -11.82 0.13 18.70
N ALA A 407 -11.03 0.69 19.62
CA ALA A 407 -11.46 1.07 20.96
C ALA A 407 -11.44 2.60 21.18
N TYR A 408 -12.18 3.04 22.19
CA TYR A 408 -12.33 4.46 22.52
C TYR A 408 -12.07 4.72 24.00
N ARG A 409 -11.28 5.75 24.29
CA ARG A 409 -11.10 6.31 25.64
C ARG A 409 -10.85 7.82 25.58
N GLY A 410 -11.73 8.52 24.86
CA GLY A 410 -11.69 9.97 24.71
C GLY A 410 -12.94 10.65 25.26
N SER A 411 -12.94 11.98 25.18
CA SER A 411 -14.08 12.86 25.47
C SER A 411 -14.31 13.76 24.27
N ILE A 412 -15.48 13.66 23.63
CA ILE A 412 -15.85 14.54 22.51
C ILE A 412 -17.12 15.31 22.86
N ASP A 413 -17.04 16.65 22.81
CA ASP A 413 -18.20 17.53 22.95
C ASP A 413 -18.84 17.80 21.59
N VAL A 414 -19.98 17.16 21.32
CA VAL A 414 -20.72 17.27 20.05
C VAL A 414 -21.86 18.27 20.23
N THR A 415 -21.88 19.35 19.45
CA THR A 415 -22.95 20.35 19.56
C THR A 415 -24.26 19.91 18.90
N GLY A 416 -24.23 18.93 17.98
CA GLY A 416 -25.38 18.40 17.25
C GLY A 416 -25.81 16.99 17.68
N ALA A 417 -26.39 16.24 16.74
CA ALA A 417 -26.82 14.87 16.93
C ALA A 417 -25.64 13.89 16.86
N LEU A 418 -25.58 12.95 17.80
CA LEU A 418 -24.64 11.83 17.77
C LEU A 418 -25.34 10.58 17.23
N SER A 419 -24.69 9.90 16.30
CA SER A 419 -25.07 8.55 15.87
C SER A 419 -23.90 7.59 16.08
N VAL A 420 -24.17 6.43 16.68
CA VAL A 420 -23.17 5.37 16.89
C VAL A 420 -23.57 4.11 16.15
N ALA A 421 -22.62 3.56 15.39
CA ALA A 421 -22.77 2.29 14.69
C ALA A 421 -21.69 1.29 15.12
N GLY A 422 -22.04 0.00 15.10
CA GLY A 422 -21.17 -1.08 15.57
C GLY A 422 -21.20 -1.26 17.09
N ASP A 423 -20.45 -2.25 17.57
CA ASP A 423 -20.35 -2.56 19.00
C ASP A 423 -19.35 -1.60 19.64
N ALA A 424 -19.83 -0.70 20.50
CA ALA A 424 -18.96 0.25 21.19
C ALA A 424 -17.92 -0.48 22.04
N VAL A 425 -16.63 -0.20 21.83
CA VAL A 425 -15.53 -0.79 22.59
C VAL A 425 -14.81 0.31 23.36
N TYR A 426 -14.74 0.18 24.69
CA TYR A 426 -14.02 1.14 25.53
C TYR A 426 -12.68 0.60 26.01
N ALA A 427 -11.75 1.52 26.27
CA ALA A 427 -10.46 1.20 26.88
C ALA A 427 -10.26 1.97 28.19
N LEU A 428 -9.45 1.42 29.08
CA LEU A 428 -8.92 2.12 30.26
C LEU A 428 -7.48 2.56 29.97
N PRO A 429 -7.05 3.72 30.49
CA PRO A 429 -5.62 4.02 30.61
C PRO A 429 -4.91 2.91 31.41
N GLU A 430 -3.70 2.52 31.00
CA GLU A 430 -2.92 1.49 31.72
C GLU A 430 -2.68 1.88 33.19
N ASP A 431 -2.47 3.18 33.43
CA ASP A 431 -2.22 3.77 34.75
C ASP A 431 -3.47 4.46 35.35
N ALA A 432 -4.68 3.98 35.03
CA ALA A 432 -5.91 4.61 35.51
C ALA A 432 -6.05 4.50 37.05
N ASP A 433 -6.14 5.65 37.72
CA ASP A 433 -6.56 5.71 39.13
C ASP A 433 -8.03 5.31 39.26
N LEU A 434 -8.31 4.34 40.14
CA LEU A 434 -9.66 3.85 40.40
C LEU A 434 -10.21 4.41 41.73
N PRO A 435 -11.50 4.82 41.80
CA PRO A 435 -12.50 4.74 40.73
C PRO A 435 -12.24 5.74 39.59
N TYR A 436 -12.46 5.27 38.36
CA TYR A 436 -12.25 6.05 37.15
C TYR A 436 -13.59 6.54 36.60
N THR A 437 -13.65 7.78 36.12
CA THR A 437 -14.85 8.33 35.46
C THR A 437 -14.43 9.17 34.26
N LEU A 438 -15.10 8.95 33.13
CA LEU A 438 -14.87 9.67 31.88
C LEU A 438 -16.20 9.98 31.21
N THR A 439 -16.44 11.24 30.87
CA THR A 439 -17.51 11.59 29.93
C THR A 439 -17.03 11.27 28.53
N LEU A 440 -17.63 10.25 27.91
CA LEU A 440 -17.25 9.75 26.59
C LEU A 440 -17.69 10.73 25.49
N PHE A 441 -18.94 11.17 25.59
CA PHE A 441 -19.57 12.11 24.67
C PHE A 441 -20.53 13.02 25.42
N THR A 442 -20.59 14.29 25.00
CA THR A 442 -21.78 15.14 25.14
C THR A 442 -22.39 15.35 23.76
N TYR A 443 -23.71 15.52 23.69
CA TYR A 443 -24.45 15.67 22.44
C TYR A 443 -25.76 16.43 22.67
N ALA A 444 -26.28 17.10 21.63
CA ALA A 444 -27.61 17.71 21.71
C ALA A 444 -28.74 16.68 21.62
N SER A 445 -28.52 15.59 20.87
CA SER A 445 -29.45 14.46 20.82
C SER A 445 -28.75 13.18 20.37
N ALA A 446 -29.31 12.03 20.75
CA ALA A 446 -28.94 10.72 20.25
C ALA A 446 -30.21 9.86 20.15
N ASP A 447 -30.31 8.98 19.16
CA ASP A 447 -31.46 8.07 19.05
C ASP A 447 -31.35 6.88 20.04
N SER A 448 -32.39 6.05 20.11
CA SER A 448 -32.38 4.90 21.04
C SER A 448 -31.29 3.90 20.71
N ALA A 449 -31.05 3.62 19.42
CA ALA A 449 -30.04 2.66 18.98
C ALA A 449 -28.64 3.11 19.41
N THR A 450 -28.33 4.40 19.23
CA THR A 450 -27.08 5.03 19.66
C THR A 450 -26.91 4.94 21.17
N ARG A 451 -27.96 5.26 21.94
CA ARG A 451 -27.90 5.18 23.40
C ARG A 451 -27.69 3.75 23.90
N ASP A 452 -28.36 2.78 23.29
CA ASP A 452 -28.22 1.37 23.63
C ASP A 452 -26.81 0.86 23.30
N ALA A 453 -26.25 1.23 22.14
CA ALA A 453 -24.89 0.89 21.75
C ALA A 453 -23.85 1.48 22.72
N LEU A 454 -23.99 2.75 23.09
CA LEU A 454 -23.11 3.40 24.07
C LEU A 454 -23.14 2.71 25.43
N ALA A 455 -24.33 2.32 25.90
CA ALA A 455 -24.51 1.62 27.18
C ALA A 455 -23.89 0.21 27.14
N ALA A 456 -24.13 -0.54 26.07
CA ALA A 456 -23.61 -1.90 25.87
C ALA A 456 -22.07 -1.95 25.88
N GLY A 457 -21.41 -0.88 25.44
CA GLY A 457 -19.95 -0.85 25.42
C GLY A 457 -19.28 -1.02 26.79
N ALA A 458 -20.00 -0.80 27.90
CA ALA A 458 -19.49 -1.09 29.24
C ALA A 458 -19.07 -2.57 29.39
N GLU A 459 -19.76 -3.49 28.72
CA GLU A 459 -19.51 -4.93 28.79
C GLU A 459 -18.23 -5.34 28.05
N THR A 460 -17.73 -4.50 27.14
CA THR A 460 -16.50 -4.75 26.39
C THR A 460 -15.24 -4.43 27.18
N LEU A 461 -15.37 -3.61 28.24
CA LEU A 461 -14.23 -3.08 28.97
C LEU A 461 -13.70 -4.12 29.97
N SER A 462 -12.46 -4.56 29.78
CA SER A 462 -11.75 -5.32 30.81
C SER A 462 -11.40 -4.39 31.97
N VAL A 463 -11.81 -4.78 33.19
CA VAL A 463 -11.57 -4.00 34.42
C VAL A 463 -10.84 -4.87 35.46
N PRO A 464 -10.06 -4.26 36.37
CA PRO A 464 -9.40 -5.01 37.43
C PRO A 464 -10.36 -5.76 38.35
N ASP A 465 -9.89 -6.85 38.96
CA ASP A 465 -10.66 -7.66 39.90
C ASP A 465 -11.30 -6.80 41.00
N GLY A 466 -12.59 -7.00 41.23
CA GLY A 466 -13.35 -6.25 42.23
C GLY A 466 -13.88 -4.89 41.76
N TYR A 467 -13.72 -4.54 40.48
CA TYR A 467 -14.33 -3.37 39.85
C TYR A 467 -15.38 -3.76 38.80
N VAL A 468 -16.26 -2.83 38.48
CA VAL A 468 -17.30 -2.97 37.45
C VAL A 468 -17.32 -1.72 36.58
N ALA A 469 -17.40 -1.90 35.27
CA ALA A 469 -17.66 -0.83 34.31
C ALA A 469 -19.17 -0.60 34.17
N THR A 470 -19.57 0.67 34.17
CA THR A 470 -20.94 1.08 33.86
C THR A 470 -20.90 2.29 32.95
N VAL A 471 -21.78 2.35 31.95
CA VAL A 471 -21.97 3.55 31.14
C VAL A 471 -23.36 4.10 31.39
N ARG A 472 -23.40 5.30 31.96
CA ARG A 472 -24.63 6.04 32.16
C ARG A 472 -24.90 6.90 30.94
N VAL A 473 -25.96 6.58 30.23
CA VAL A 473 -26.42 7.34 29.07
C VAL A 473 -27.63 8.20 29.46
N THR A 474 -27.59 9.48 29.11
CA THR A 474 -28.68 10.44 29.26
C THR A 474 -29.11 10.99 27.90
N ASP A 475 -30.07 11.91 27.88
CA ASP A 475 -30.47 12.58 26.65
C ASP A 475 -29.36 13.47 26.05
N HIS A 476 -28.32 13.80 26.83
CA HIS A 476 -27.27 14.76 26.43
C HIS A 476 -25.83 14.29 26.67
N SER A 477 -25.62 13.09 27.24
CA SER A 477 -24.28 12.63 27.59
C SER A 477 -24.20 11.12 27.79
N ALA A 478 -23.03 10.55 27.53
CA ALA A 478 -22.63 9.21 27.95
C ALA A 478 -21.40 9.27 28.85
N THR A 479 -21.48 8.69 30.05
CA THR A 479 -20.42 8.73 31.05
C THR A 479 -20.04 7.32 31.49
N LEU A 480 -18.79 6.93 31.25
CA LEU A 480 -18.18 5.71 31.75
C LEU A 480 -17.74 5.89 33.21
N SER A 481 -18.03 4.91 34.04
CA SER A 481 -17.52 4.81 35.41
C SER A 481 -17.02 3.40 35.70
N VAL A 482 -15.81 3.29 36.22
CA VAL A 482 -15.22 2.03 36.71
C VAL A 482 -15.00 2.15 38.21
N SER A 483 -15.76 1.37 38.99
CA SER A 483 -15.76 1.47 40.46
C SER A 483 -16.06 0.12 41.11
N ALA A 484 -15.71 -0.03 42.39
CA ALA A 484 -16.04 -1.23 43.14
C ALA A 484 -17.57 -1.37 43.34
N PRO A 485 -18.12 -2.60 43.34
CA PRO A 485 -19.54 -2.85 43.63
C PRO A 485 -20.00 -2.16 44.92
N GLY A 486 -21.04 -1.32 44.83
CA GLY A 486 -21.64 -0.64 45.99
C GLY A 486 -21.05 0.73 46.34
N LEU A 487 -20.06 1.24 45.60
CA LEU A 487 -19.48 2.58 45.85
C LEU A 487 -20.29 3.74 45.22
N ILE A 488 -21.23 3.47 44.31
CA ILE A 488 -21.98 4.54 43.63
C ILE A 488 -23.16 5.01 44.49
N LEU A 489 -22.92 6.03 45.31
CA LEU A 489 -23.95 6.79 46.02
C LEU A 489 -24.04 8.19 45.39
N LEU A 490 -24.83 8.32 44.33
CA LEU A 490 -25.16 9.61 43.72
C LEU A 490 -26.36 10.22 44.45
N LEU A 491 -26.08 11.04 45.47
CA LEU A 491 -27.05 12.00 46.00
C LEU A 491 -27.16 13.16 45.02
N ARG A 492 -28.36 13.40 44.50
CA ARG A 492 -28.72 14.64 43.79
C ARG A 492 -29.39 15.60 44.74
#